data_AF-A0A1H0AL04-F1
#
_entry.id   AF-A0A1H0AL04-F1
#
_cell.length_a   1.000
_cell.length_b   1.000
_cell.length_c   1.000
_cell.angle_alpha   90.00
_cell.angle_beta   90.00
_cell.angle_gamma   90.00
#
_symmetry.space_group_name_H-M   'P 1'
#
loop_
_entity.id
_entity.type
_entity.pdbx_description
1 polymer ?
#
loop_
_entity_poly.entity_id
_entity_poly.type
_entity_poly.pdbx_seq_one_letter_code
_entity_poly.pdbx_strand_id
1 'polypeptide(L)' 'MYQKTKYILIILTVVSQISAIISIFFDIILAIFLAIIYAISLIILIGLFISERRQEKKEEISYDDLDY' A
#
# COMPACT_ATOMS: atom_id res chain seq x y z
N MET A 1 -15.05 0.27 5.19
CA MET A 1 -14.57 -0.58 4.08
C MET A 1 -13.09 -0.41 3.77
N TYR A 2 -12.50 0.78 3.91
CA TYR A 2 -11.07 1.07 3.66
C TYR A 2 -10.07 0.12 4.35
N GLN A 3 -10.32 -0.21 5.62
CA GLN A 3 -9.47 -1.12 6.40
C GLN A 3 -9.24 -2.47 5.72
N LYS A 4 -10.29 -3.12 5.19
CA LYS A 4 -10.19 -4.45 4.55
C LYS A 4 -9.35 -4.42 3.27
N THR A 5 -9.58 -3.43 2.41
CA THR A 5 -8.83 -3.25 1.16
C THR A 5 -7.35 -2.99 1.45
N LYS A 6 -7.05 -2.25 2.53
CA LYS A 6 -5.69 -1.99 2.98
C LYS A 6 -4.96 -3.26 3.40
N TYR A 7 -5.59 -4.11 4.22
CA TYR A 7 -5.00 -5.41 4.61
C TYR A 7 -4.77 -6.33 3.41
N ILE A 8 -5.68 -6.35 2.43
CA ILE A 8 -5.50 -7.11 1.19
C ILE A 8 -4.31 -6.58 0.38
N LEU A 9 -4.18 -5.26 0.25
CA LEU A 9 -3.03 -4.63 -0.40
C LEU A 9 -1.71 -4.95 0.32
N ILE A 10 -1.69 -4.92 1.65
CA ILE A 10 -0.50 -5.29 2.45
C ILE A 10 -0.12 -6.74 2.17
N ILE A 11 -1.08 -7.66 2.27
CA ILE A 11 -0.85 -9.09 2.03
C ILE A 11 -0.35 -9.32 0.60
N LEU A 12 -0.99 -8.70 -0.41
CA LEU A 12 -0.57 -8.77 -1.80
C LEU A 12 0.87 -8.26 -1.99
N THR A 13 1.22 -7.16 -1.31
CA THR A 13 2.57 -6.59 -1.38
C THR A 13 3.60 -7.55 -0.77
N VAL A 14 3.32 -8.12 0.40
CA VAL A 14 4.23 -9.08 1.06
C VAL A 14 4.35 -10.38 0.26
N VAL A 15 3.25 -10.93 -0.22
CA VAL A 15 3.24 -12.17 -1.02
C VAL A 15 3.96 -11.97 -2.34
N SER A 16 3.74 -10.85 -3.04
CA SER A 16 4.44 -10.55 -4.30
C SER A 16 5.94 -10.37 -4.07
N GLN A 17 6.35 -9.74 -2.97
CA GLN A 17 7.77 -9.60 -2.61
C GLN A 17 8.43 -10.96 -2.38
N ILE A 18 7.83 -11.81 -1.55
CA ILE A 18 8.37 -13.15 -1.25
C ILE A 18 8.41 -13.99 -2.53
N SER A 19 7.34 -13.94 -3.33
CA SER A 19 7.29 -14.66 -4.62
C SER A 19 8.36 -14.17 -5.58
N ALA A 20 8.61 -12.86 -5.66
CA ALA A 20 9.67 -12.29 -6.50
C ALA A 20 11.04 -12.82 -6.11
N ILE A 21 11.35 -12.84 -4.80
CA ILE A 21 12.63 -13.34 -4.27
C ILE A 21 12.81 -14.82 -4.61
N ILE A 22 11.76 -15.64 -4.46
CA ILE A 22 11.80 -17.06 -4.81
C ILE A 22 11.98 -17.24 -6.32
N SER A 23 11.27 -16.45 -7.14
CA SER A 23 11.34 -16.53 -8.60
C SER A 23 12.72 -16.21 -9.17
N ILE A 24 13.58 -15.44 -8.47
CA ILE A 24 14.97 -15.17 -8.92
C ILE A 24 15.74 -16.47 -9.18
N PHE A 25 15.44 -17.53 -8.42
CA PHE A 25 16.12 -18.83 -8.55
C PHE A 25 15.60 -19.71 -9.68
N PHE A 26 14.43 -19.39 -10.26
CA PHE A 26 13.79 -20.17 -11.32
C PHE A 26 13.80 -19.44 -12.67
N ASP A 27 13.40 -18.17 -12.68
CA ASP A 27 13.27 -17.36 -13.88
C ASP A 27 13.38 -15.86 -13.57
N ILE A 28 14.43 -15.24 -14.09
CA ILE A 28 14.74 -13.82 -13.89
C ILE A 28 13.67 -12.92 -14.53
N ILE A 29 13.07 -13.31 -15.66
CA ILE A 29 12.04 -12.51 -16.33
C ILE A 29 10.78 -12.44 -15.45
N LEU A 30 10.40 -13.58 -14.88
CA LEU A 30 9.27 -13.70 -13.96
C LEU A 30 9.53 -12.91 -12.66
N ALA A 31 10.77 -12.97 -12.14
CA ALA A 31 11.18 -12.20 -10.98
C ALA A 31 11.11 -10.68 -11.21
N ILE A 32 11.55 -10.19 -12.38
CA ILE A 32 11.45 -8.77 -12.75
C ILE A 32 9.98 -8.33 -12.80
N PHE A 33 9.11 -9.14 -13.40
CA PHE A 33 7.69 -8.82 -13.50
C PHE A 33 7.03 -8.73 -12.11
N LEU A 34 7.32 -9.69 -11.23
CA LEU A 34 6.84 -9.68 -9.84
C LEU A 34 7.41 -8.51 -9.04
N ALA A 35 8.66 -8.13 -9.26
CA ALA A 35 9.29 -6.98 -8.62
C ALA A 35 8.64 -5.65 -9.04
N ILE A 36 8.24 -5.51 -10.32
CA ILE A 36 7.50 -4.33 -10.80
C ILE A 36 6.12 -4.24 -10.15
N ILE A 37 5.39 -5.37 -10.08
CA ILE A 37 4.09 -5.43 -9.40
C ILE A 37 4.23 -5.04 -7.92
N TYR A 38 5.24 -5.57 -7.25
CA TYR A 38 5.57 -5.21 -5.87
C TYR A 38 5.81 -3.70 -5.73
N ALA A 39 6.65 -3.12 -6.59
CA ALA A 39 6.98 -1.69 -6.54
C ALA A 39 5.74 -0.80 -6.72
N ILE A 40 4.87 -1.12 -7.68
CA ILE A 40 3.61 -0.38 -7.91
C ILE A 40 2.69 -0.51 -6.71
N SER A 41 2.52 -1.73 -6.19
CA SER A 41 1.66 -2.00 -5.02
C SER A 41 2.13 -1.21 -3.80
N LEU A 42 3.45 -1.13 -3.60
CA LEU A 42 4.07 -0.37 -2.52
C LEU A 42 3.84 1.14 -2.66
N ILE A 43 3.96 1.70 -3.86
CA ILE A 43 3.66 3.12 -4.12
C ILE A 43 2.21 3.44 -3.79
N ILE A 44 1.27 2.61 -4.23
CA ILE A 44 -0.17 2.77 -3.94
C ILE A 44 -0.40 2.71 -2.43
N LEU A 45 0.24 1.76 -1.75
CA LEU A 45 0.12 1.58 -0.30
C LEU A 45 0.58 2.85 0.44
N ILE A 46 1.75 3.39 0.08
CA ILE A 46 2.28 4.62 0.65
C ILE A 46 1.32 5.78 0.41
N GLY A 47 0.82 5.94 -0.80
CA GLY A 47 -0.16 6.98 -1.13
C GLY A 47 -1.43 6.88 -0.27
N LEU A 48 -1.92 5.66 -0.04
CA LEU A 48 -3.08 5.41 0.81
C LEU A 48 -2.80 5.81 2.28
N PHE A 49 -1.63 5.44 2.81
CA PHE A 49 -1.22 5.84 4.17
C PHE A 49 -1.08 7.37 4.32
N ILE A 50 -0.52 8.05 3.33
CA ILE A 50 -0.42 9.51 3.33
C ILE A 50 -1.80 10.16 3.26
N SER A 51 -2.69 9.63 2.42
CA SER A 51 -4.05 10.14 2.28
C SER A 51 -4.84 10.01 3.57
N GLU A 52 -4.78 8.85 4.23
CA GLU A 52 -5.44 8.65 5.53
C GLU A 52 -4.90 9.63 6.58
N ARG A 53 -3.57 9.81 6.66
CA ARG A 53 -2.97 10.79 7.58
C ARG A 53 -3.39 12.23 7.30
N ARG A 54 -3.67 12.58 6.06
CA ARG A 54 -4.20 13.91 5.69
C ARG A 54 -5.68 14.05 6.02
N GLN A 55 -6.44 12.97 5.88
CA GLN A 55 -7.86 12.95 6.18
C GLN A 55 -8.12 13.07 7.69
N GLU A 56 -7.37 12.32 8.52
CA GLU A 56 -7.41 12.44 9.99
C GLU A 56 -7.16 13.89 10.44
N LYS A 57 -6.12 14.54 9.89
CA LYS A 57 -5.83 15.96 10.19
C LYS A 57 -6.91 16.93 9.72
N LYS A 58 -7.62 16.63 8.63
CA LYS A 58 -8.73 17.46 8.16
C LYS A 58 -9.96 17.32 9.05
N GLU A 59 -10.23 16.11 9.54
CA GLU A 59 -11.34 15.86 10.46
C GLU A 59 -11.08 16.56 11.81
N GLU A 60 -9.86 16.58 12.34
CA GLU A 60 -9.51 17.36 13.53
C GLU A 60 -9.75 18.88 13.34
N ILE A 61 -9.29 19.47 12.23
CA ILE A 61 -9.49 20.91 11.95
C ILE A 61 -10.98 21.24 11.79
N SER A 62 -11.75 20.36 11.14
CA SER A 62 -13.18 20.60 10.91
C SER A 62 -14.01 20.53 12.20
N TYR A 63 -13.53 19.86 13.25
CA TYR A 63 -14.21 19.81 14.55
C TYR A 63 -13.88 21.04 15.43
N ASP A 64 -12.68 21.62 15.29
CA ASP A 64 -12.30 22.86 15.98
C ASP A 64 -13.09 24.10 15.47
N ASP A 65 -13.52 24.10 14.20
CA ASP A 65 -14.31 25.20 13.61
C ASP A 65 -15.81 25.18 14.01
N LEU A 66 -16.29 24.13 14.68
CA LEU A 66 -17.69 23.99 15.11
C LEU A 66 -17.95 24.42 16.57
N ASP A 67 -16.91 24.87 17.28
CA ASP A 67 -16.97 25.26 18.69
C ASP A 67 -16.99 26.80 18.93
N TYR A 68 -17.45 27.59 17.95
CA TYR A 68 -17.76 29.03 18.13
C TYR A 68 -19.08 29.47 17.48
#